data_AF-A0A0L8N0A0-F1
#
_entry.id   AF-A0A0L8N0A0-F1
#
_cell.length_a   1.000
_cell.length_b   1.000
_cell.length_c   1.000
_cell.angle_alpha   90.00
_cell.angle_beta   90.00
_cell.angle_gamma   90.00
#
_symmetry.space_group_name_H-M   'P 1'
#
loop_
_entity.id
_entity.type
_entity.pdbx_description
1 polymer ?
#
loop_
_entity_poly.entity_id
_entity_poly.type
_entity_poly.pdbx_seq_one_letter_code
_entity_poly.pdbx_strand_id
1 'polypeptide(L)'
;MCAERAGTSGPSWQPVNGKVIEQDQILTTHNLAAWAGIARRRARAALARYSFDVVCRLVNRMAGKPILPTIKGTAYAWRQMLFHLSLCEDAEWAAVLEWIEADIVPRPLLVPVRRAPALAGLRLVAAGGSFGADGTGERGRARRLLGWSADEHWMRAGHVLK
;
A
#
# COMPACT_ATOMS: atom_id res chain seq x y z
N MET A 1 9.93 18.73 0.93
CA MET A 1 9.94 17.24 0.93
C MET A 1 8.55 16.61 1.13
N CYS A 2 7.93 16.59 2.33
CA CYS A 2 6.64 15.89 2.54
C CYS A 2 5.48 16.50 1.72
N ALA A 3 5.39 17.83 1.64
CA ALA A 3 4.40 18.54 0.82
C ALA A 3 4.57 18.27 -0.69
N GLU A 4 5.80 18.19 -1.18
CA GLU A 4 6.11 17.85 -2.57
C GLU A 4 5.71 16.40 -2.89
N ARG A 5 6.06 15.45 -2.00
CA ARG A 5 5.63 14.04 -2.15
C ARG A 5 4.12 13.86 -2.02
N ALA A 6 3.46 14.74 -1.27
CA ALA A 6 2.00 14.82 -1.19
C ALA A 6 1.37 15.46 -2.43
N GLY A 7 2.17 16.06 -3.33
CA GLY A 7 1.69 16.74 -4.53
C GLY A 7 0.84 17.98 -4.21
N THR A 8 1.16 18.70 -3.13
CA THR A 8 0.37 19.84 -2.64
C THR A 8 1.17 21.14 -2.75
N SER A 9 0.60 22.14 -3.42
CA SER A 9 1.11 23.50 -3.51
C SER A 9 -0.06 24.49 -3.32
N GLY A 10 -0.41 24.82 -2.08
CA GLY A 10 -1.54 25.72 -1.75
C GLY A 10 -2.02 25.65 -0.30
N PRO A 11 -3.03 26.46 0.09
CA PRO A 11 -3.52 26.57 1.48
C PRO A 11 -3.99 25.22 2.07
N SER A 12 -3.74 25.01 3.36
CA SER A 12 -3.96 23.75 4.07
C SER A 12 -5.44 23.51 4.44
N TRP A 13 -6.10 22.58 3.74
CA TRP A 13 -7.38 21.97 4.15
C TRP A 13 -7.14 20.57 4.77
N GLN A 14 -8.10 20.00 5.52
CA GLN A 14 -7.86 18.74 6.24
C GLN A 14 -7.35 17.56 5.37
N PRO A 15 -7.80 17.35 4.11
CA PRO A 15 -7.25 16.31 3.23
C PRO A 15 -5.79 16.56 2.82
N VAL A 16 -5.42 17.84 2.63
CA VAL A 16 -4.03 18.27 2.33
C VAL A 16 -3.13 17.94 3.51
N ASN A 17 -3.58 18.26 4.73
CA ASN A 17 -2.85 17.93 5.95
C ASN A 17 -2.70 16.42 6.15
N GLY A 18 -3.75 15.64 5.85
CA GLY A 18 -3.72 14.19 5.90
C GLY A 18 -2.68 13.56 4.95
N LYS A 19 -2.57 14.04 3.70
CA LYS A 19 -1.56 13.58 2.75
C LYS A 19 -0.14 13.92 3.23
N VAL A 20 0.08 15.12 3.78
CA VAL A 20 1.38 15.54 4.31
C VAL A 20 1.78 14.71 5.54
N ILE A 21 0.84 14.50 6.48
CA ILE A 21 1.04 13.63 7.65
C ILE A 21 1.36 12.20 7.20
N GLU A 22 0.67 11.69 6.18
CA GLU A 22 0.97 10.35 5.66
C GLU A 22 2.35 10.26 5.01
N GLN A 23 2.80 11.29 4.28
CA GLN A 23 4.17 11.34 3.76
C GLN A 23 5.21 11.44 4.87
N ASP A 24 4.91 12.21 5.92
CA ASP A 24 5.76 12.30 7.10
C ASP A 24 5.83 10.96 7.83
N GLN A 25 4.72 10.25 8.01
CA GLN A 25 4.69 8.89 8.58
C GLN A 25 5.44 7.86 7.72
N ILE A 26 5.41 8.00 6.39
CA ILE A 26 6.20 7.16 5.48
C ILE A 26 7.69 7.47 5.63
N LEU A 27 8.06 8.75 5.65
CA LEU A 27 9.45 9.19 5.71
C LEU A 27 10.08 8.91 7.07
N THR A 28 9.32 9.11 8.15
CA THR A 28 9.79 8.90 9.52
C THR A 28 9.63 7.46 9.98
N THR A 29 8.72 6.69 9.36
CA THR A 29 8.31 5.35 9.83
C THR A 29 8.21 5.34 11.36
N HIS A 30 7.58 6.37 11.95
CA HIS A 30 7.91 7.02 13.24
C HIS A 30 8.26 6.13 14.45
N ASN A 31 8.03 4.81 14.44
CA ASN A 31 8.58 3.90 15.44
C ASN A 31 9.26 2.63 14.89
N LEU A 32 9.00 2.14 13.67
CA LEU A 32 9.43 0.79 13.26
C LEU A 32 10.90 0.65 12.91
N ALA A 33 11.57 1.71 12.46
CA ALA A 33 13.01 1.68 12.24
C ALA A 33 13.77 1.35 13.55
N ALA A 34 13.28 1.85 14.69
CA ALA A 34 13.83 1.51 16.01
C ALA A 34 13.61 0.02 16.36
N TRP A 35 12.48 -0.57 15.96
CA TRP A 35 12.18 -1.98 16.19
C TRP A 35 12.84 -2.93 15.16
N ALA A 36 13.26 -2.43 13.99
CA ALA A 36 13.92 -3.24 12.96
C ALA A 36 15.28 -3.79 13.41
N GLY A 37 15.99 -3.07 14.29
CA GLY A 37 17.19 -3.58 14.95
C GLY A 37 16.94 -4.74 15.90
N ILE A 38 15.69 -4.91 16.36
CA ILE A 38 15.27 -5.95 17.31
C ILE A 38 14.65 -7.15 16.57
N ALA A 39 13.96 -6.93 15.46
CA ALA A 39 13.32 -7.97 14.67
C ALA A 39 14.35 -8.85 13.95
N ARG A 40 14.45 -10.13 14.35
CA ARG A 40 15.28 -11.15 13.68
C ARG A 40 14.87 -11.30 12.22
N ARG A 41 15.84 -11.57 11.34
CA ARG A 41 15.62 -11.74 9.89
C ARG A 41 14.44 -12.66 9.52
N ARG A 42 14.40 -13.86 10.08
CA ARG A 42 13.29 -14.82 9.88
C ARG A 42 11.91 -14.30 10.31
N ALA A 43 11.84 -13.37 11.26
CA ALA A 43 10.58 -12.75 11.67
C ALA A 43 10.10 -11.70 10.67
N ARG A 44 10.97 -11.13 9.82
CA ARG A 44 10.62 -10.06 8.86
C ARG A 44 9.72 -10.59 7.75
N ALA A 45 10.07 -11.73 7.14
CA ALA A 45 9.24 -12.36 6.12
C ALA A 45 7.86 -12.78 6.67
N ALA A 46 7.81 -13.28 7.90
CA ALA A 46 6.55 -13.61 8.58
C ALA A 46 5.69 -12.37 8.85
N LEU A 47 6.30 -11.26 9.29
CA LEU A 47 5.60 -9.99 9.51
C LEU A 47 5.10 -9.35 8.21
N ALA A 48 5.83 -9.51 7.10
CA ALA A 48 5.38 -9.10 5.78
C ALA A 48 4.13 -9.87 5.36
N ARG A 49 4.14 -11.21 5.48
CA ARG A 49 2.99 -12.08 5.19
C ARG A 49 1.79 -11.74 6.08
N TYR A 50 2.00 -11.60 7.39
CA TYR A 50 0.95 -11.21 8.33
C TYR A 50 0.33 -9.85 7.98
N SER A 51 1.16 -8.86 7.63
CA SER A 51 0.69 -7.53 7.21
C SER A 51 -0.15 -7.62 5.94
N PHE A 52 0.25 -8.47 4.99
CA PHE A 52 -0.54 -8.73 3.79
C PHE A 52 -1.88 -9.43 4.09
N ASP A 53 -1.93 -10.36 5.05
CA ASP A 53 -3.18 -10.96 5.50
C ASP A 53 -4.13 -9.91 6.12
N VAL A 54 -3.59 -8.92 6.85
CA VAL A 54 -4.38 -7.78 7.33
C VAL A 54 -4.92 -6.96 6.16
N VAL A 55 -4.10 -6.65 5.14
CA VAL A 55 -4.57 -5.99 3.90
C VAL A 55 -5.74 -6.76 3.29
N CYS A 56 -5.58 -8.07 3.10
CA CYS A 56 -6.61 -8.93 2.52
C CYS A 56 -7.89 -8.94 3.36
N ARG A 57 -7.79 -9.05 4.68
CA ARG A 57 -8.95 -8.99 5.59
C ARG A 57 -9.68 -7.65 5.51
N LEU A 58 -8.96 -6.54 5.46
CA LEU A 58 -9.56 -5.21 5.37
C LEU A 58 -10.20 -4.96 4.00
N VAL A 59 -9.57 -5.38 2.91
CA VAL A 59 -10.19 -5.32 1.58
C VAL A 59 -11.45 -6.17 1.51
N ASN A 60 -11.44 -7.38 2.08
CA ASN A 60 -12.63 -8.23 2.15
C ASN A 60 -13.77 -7.53 2.90
N ARG A 61 -13.49 -6.85 4.03
CA ARG A 61 -14.49 -6.07 4.77
C ARG A 61 -15.06 -4.91 3.95
N MET A 62 -14.31 -4.39 2.99
CA MET A 62 -14.76 -3.30 2.12
C MET A 62 -15.73 -3.76 1.01
N ALA A 63 -15.93 -5.07 0.78
CA ALA A 63 -16.74 -5.58 -0.32
C ALA A 63 -18.19 -5.04 -0.36
N GLY A 64 -18.75 -4.61 0.77
CA GLY A 64 -20.02 -3.88 0.82
C GLY A 64 -19.87 -2.38 0.52
N LYS A 65 -19.44 -1.59 1.51
CA LYS A 65 -19.29 -0.14 1.40
C LYS A 65 -17.95 0.31 2.00
N PRO A 66 -16.96 0.72 1.20
CA PRO A 66 -15.65 1.13 1.71
C PRO A 66 -15.78 2.44 2.52
N ILE A 67 -15.63 2.34 3.83
CA ILE A 67 -15.53 3.50 4.72
C ILE A 67 -14.08 3.98 4.83
N LEU A 68 -13.86 5.29 4.99
CA LEU A 68 -12.53 5.90 5.05
C LEU A 68 -11.60 5.24 6.10
N PRO A 69 -12.05 4.85 7.30
CA PRO A 69 -11.19 4.16 8.26
C PRO A 69 -10.61 2.85 7.72
N THR A 70 -11.39 2.06 6.98
CA THR A 70 -10.92 0.78 6.42
C THR A 70 -9.89 1.00 5.32
N ILE A 71 -10.05 2.04 4.50
CA ILE A 71 -9.05 2.43 3.49
C ILE A 71 -7.74 2.81 4.16
N LYS A 72 -7.79 3.68 5.18
CA LYS A 72 -6.61 4.09 5.94
C LYS A 72 -5.92 2.91 6.62
N GLY A 73 -6.68 2.01 7.24
CA GLY A 73 -6.15 0.79 7.83
C GLY A 73 -5.49 -0.13 6.79
N THR A 74 -6.08 -0.22 5.59
CA THR A 74 -5.53 -1.01 4.48
C THR A 74 -4.20 -0.43 4.01
N ALA A 75 -4.14 0.90 3.82
CA ALA A 75 -2.91 1.58 3.43
C ALA A 75 -1.83 1.50 4.51
N TYR A 76 -2.21 1.55 5.78
CA TYR A 76 -1.29 1.35 6.89
C TYR A 76 -0.69 -0.07 6.88
N ALA A 77 -1.52 -1.11 6.81
CA ALA A 77 -1.06 -2.50 6.74
C ALA A 77 -0.19 -2.76 5.50
N TRP A 78 -0.52 -2.13 4.36
CA TRP A 78 0.31 -2.17 3.17
C TRP A 78 1.71 -1.57 3.39
N ARG A 79 1.80 -0.42 4.07
CA ARG A 79 3.10 0.17 4.44
C ARG A 79 3.91 -0.74 5.38
N GLN A 80 3.26 -1.38 6.35
CA GLN A 80 3.91 -2.35 7.24
C GLN A 80 4.50 -3.52 6.45
N MET A 81 3.74 -4.06 5.49
CA MET A 81 4.21 -5.10 4.60
C MET A 81 5.45 -4.65 3.80
N LEU A 82 5.39 -3.48 3.15
CA LEU A 82 6.51 -2.94 2.37
C LEU A 82 7.76 -2.72 3.22
N PHE A 83 7.59 -2.20 4.44
CA PHE A 83 8.70 -2.00 5.38
C PHE A 83 9.38 -3.32 5.77
N HIS A 84 8.60 -4.35 6.12
CA HIS A 84 9.18 -5.65 6.46
C HIS A 84 9.83 -6.33 5.25
N LEU A 85 9.24 -6.18 4.06
CA LEU A 85 9.81 -6.63 2.79
C LEU A 85 11.16 -5.96 2.49
N SER A 86 11.28 -4.65 2.69
CA SER A 86 12.55 -3.93 2.41
C SER A 86 13.69 -4.30 3.35
N LEU A 87 13.39 -5.02 4.44
CA LEU A 87 14.39 -5.52 5.39
C LEU A 87 14.72 -7.01 5.19
N CYS A 88 14.07 -7.69 4.24
CA CYS A 88 14.36 -9.06 3.87
C CYS A 88 15.61 -9.14 2.98
N GLU A 89 16.29 -10.28 2.97
CA GLU A 89 17.26 -10.57 1.91
C GLU A 89 16.54 -10.94 0.61
N ASP A 90 17.25 -10.86 -0.52
CA ASP A 90 16.70 -11.06 -1.87
C ASP A 90 15.92 -12.37 -2.00
N ALA A 91 16.42 -13.47 -1.42
CA ALA A 91 15.74 -14.77 -1.45
C ALA A 91 14.43 -14.77 -0.63
N GLU A 92 14.43 -14.13 0.54
CA GLU A 92 13.24 -13.99 1.39
C GLU A 92 12.21 -13.06 0.72
N TRP A 93 12.68 -11.99 0.11
CA TRP A 93 11.86 -11.04 -0.65
C TRP A 93 11.17 -11.73 -1.83
N ALA A 94 11.91 -12.50 -2.63
CA ALA A 94 11.37 -13.24 -3.77
C ALA A 94 10.32 -14.27 -3.33
N ALA A 95 10.60 -15.03 -2.27
CA ALA A 95 9.67 -16.03 -1.75
C ALA A 95 8.39 -15.43 -1.16
N VAL A 96 8.45 -14.23 -0.57
CA VAL A 96 7.23 -13.53 -0.11
C VAL A 96 6.46 -12.97 -1.29
N LEU A 97 7.12 -12.43 -2.31
CA LEU A 97 6.46 -11.93 -3.50
C LEU A 97 5.75 -13.06 -4.24
N GLU A 98 6.41 -14.20 -4.47
CA GLU A 98 5.82 -15.39 -5.08
C GLU A 98 4.58 -15.87 -4.29
N TRP A 99 4.64 -15.85 -2.95
CA TRP A 99 3.49 -16.19 -2.12
C TRP A 99 2.32 -15.19 -2.23
N ILE A 100 2.62 -13.89 -2.30
CA ILE A 100 1.61 -12.83 -2.53
C ILE A 100 0.90 -13.05 -3.87
N GLU A 101 1.66 -13.42 -4.90
CA GLU A 101 1.16 -13.74 -6.24
C GLU A 101 0.35 -15.04 -6.28
N ALA A 102 0.75 -16.04 -5.49
CA ALA A 102 0.03 -17.31 -5.38
C ALA A 102 -1.27 -17.19 -4.56
N ASP A 103 -1.38 -16.24 -3.62
CA ASP A 103 -2.60 -15.96 -2.82
C ASP A 103 -3.73 -15.27 -3.63
N ILE A 104 -3.74 -15.45 -4.96
CA ILE A 104 -4.90 -15.17 -5.81
C ILE A 104 -5.92 -16.33 -5.62
N VAL A 105 -6.39 -16.50 -4.39
CA VAL A 105 -7.52 -17.37 -4.04
C VAL A 105 -8.81 -16.74 -4.59
N PRO A 106 -9.85 -17.52 -4.98
CA PRO A 106 -11.12 -16.98 -5.43
C PRO A 106 -11.81 -16.24 -4.28
N ARG A 107 -11.61 -14.92 -4.22
CA ARG A 107 -12.27 -14.01 -3.29
C ARG A 107 -13.44 -13.33 -4.02
N PRO A 108 -14.44 -12.77 -3.29
CA PRO A 108 -15.56 -12.06 -3.93
C PRO A 108 -15.07 -11.05 -4.97
N LEU A 109 -15.76 -10.93 -6.10
CA LEU A 109 -15.32 -10.21 -7.32
C LEU A 109 -14.72 -8.80 -7.09
N LEU A 110 -15.14 -8.09 -6.04
CA LEU A 110 -14.65 -6.74 -5.72
C LEU A 110 -13.27 -6.70 -5.05
N VAL A 111 -12.82 -7.82 -4.47
CA VAL A 111 -11.56 -7.93 -3.75
C VAL A 111 -10.35 -7.93 -4.69
N PRO A 112 -10.34 -8.72 -5.79
CA PRO A 112 -9.31 -8.61 -6.82
C PRO A 112 -9.23 -7.21 -7.43
N VAL A 113 -10.38 -6.59 -7.75
CA VAL A 113 -10.45 -5.25 -8.37
C VAL A 113 -9.79 -4.17 -7.50
N ARG A 114 -9.94 -4.25 -6.18
CA ARG A 114 -9.37 -3.26 -5.25
C ARG A 114 -7.93 -3.56 -4.83
N ARG A 115 -7.42 -4.78 -5.08
CA ARG A 115 -6.04 -5.18 -4.79
C ARG A 115 -5.12 -5.08 -6.01
N ALA A 116 -5.64 -5.38 -7.19
CA ALA A 116 -4.87 -5.48 -8.42
C ALA A 116 -4.02 -4.23 -8.71
N PRO A 117 -4.50 -2.98 -8.51
CA PRO A 117 -3.68 -1.81 -8.79
C PRO A 117 -2.46 -1.67 -7.87
N ALA A 118 -2.60 -2.05 -6.59
CA ALA A 118 -1.51 -2.00 -5.62
C ALA A 118 -0.46 -3.09 -5.89
N LEU A 119 -0.91 -4.30 -6.27
CA LEU A 119 -0.03 -5.40 -6.67
C LEU A 119 0.72 -5.10 -7.98
N ALA A 120 0.03 -4.53 -8.97
CA ALA A 120 0.68 -4.05 -10.19
C ALA A 120 1.72 -2.95 -9.88
N GLY A 121 1.44 -2.08 -8.92
CA GLY A 121 2.40 -1.11 -8.39
C GLY A 121 3.63 -1.73 -7.74
N LEU A 122 3.45 -2.80 -6.96
CA LEU A 122 4.57 -3.53 -6.35
C LEU A 122 5.45 -4.18 -7.42
N ARG A 123 4.85 -4.82 -8.44
CA ARG A 123 5.58 -5.41 -9.58
C ARG A 123 6.35 -4.37 -10.38
N LEU A 124 5.73 -3.21 -10.63
CA LEU A 124 6.38 -2.10 -11.34
C LEU A 124 7.67 -1.66 -10.63
N VAL A 125 7.62 -1.44 -9.32
CA VAL A 125 8.80 -1.00 -8.54
C VAL A 125 9.82 -2.11 -8.40
N ALA A 126 9.37 -3.36 -8.22
CA ALA A 126 10.24 -4.53 -8.22
C ALA A 126 11.05 -4.67 -9.52
N ALA A 127 10.46 -4.31 -10.66
CA ALA A 127 11.13 -4.30 -11.95
C ALA A 127 11.99 -3.04 -12.20
N GLY A 128 12.19 -2.18 -11.20
CA GLY A 128 12.95 -0.93 -11.32
C GLY A 128 12.17 0.25 -11.91
N GLY A 129 10.87 0.09 -12.13
CA GLY A 129 9.99 1.17 -12.59
C GLY A 129 9.65 2.18 -11.48
N SER A 130 9.00 3.27 -11.87
CA SER A 130 8.59 4.34 -10.96
C SER A 130 7.16 4.80 -11.24
N PHE A 131 6.53 5.40 -10.23
CA PHE A 131 5.21 6.01 -10.38
C PHE A 131 5.34 7.46 -10.88
N GLY A 132 4.39 7.89 -11.69
CA GLY A 132 4.17 9.30 -12.00
C GLY A 132 3.79 10.11 -10.76
N ALA A 133 3.76 11.45 -10.90
CA ALA A 133 3.50 12.38 -9.81
C ALA A 133 2.13 12.15 -9.13
N ASP A 134 1.13 11.74 -9.92
CA ASP A 134 -0.23 11.37 -9.49
C ASP A 134 -0.31 10.04 -8.73
N GLY A 135 0.81 9.31 -8.65
CA GLY A 135 0.88 8.00 -8.00
C GLY A 135 0.43 6.84 -8.87
N THR A 136 0.31 7.03 -10.19
CA THR A 136 -0.04 5.97 -11.14
C THR A 136 1.15 5.54 -12.00
N GLY A 137 1.08 4.34 -12.56
CA GLY A 137 2.02 3.76 -13.50
C GLY A 137 1.28 2.85 -14.48
N GLU A 138 1.95 2.42 -15.56
CA GLU A 138 1.37 1.52 -16.57
C GLU A 138 -0.01 1.96 -17.09
N ARG A 139 -0.15 3.24 -17.48
CA ARG A 139 -1.42 3.81 -17.96
C ARG A 139 -2.57 3.65 -16.95
N GLY A 140 -2.27 3.73 -15.66
CA GLY A 140 -3.25 3.70 -14.58
C GLY A 140 -3.54 2.31 -13.99
N ARG A 141 -2.94 1.25 -14.54
CA ARG A 141 -3.05 -0.12 -14.01
C ARG A 141 -2.30 -0.29 -12.70
N ALA A 142 -1.15 0.35 -12.55
CA ALA A 142 -0.37 0.37 -11.31
C ALA A 142 -0.71 1.62 -10.50
N ARG A 143 -0.97 1.49 -9.19
CA ARG A 143 -1.27 2.62 -8.31
C ARG A 143 -0.60 2.49 -6.96
N ARG A 144 -0.07 3.61 -6.44
CA ARG A 144 0.35 3.71 -5.04
C ARG A 144 -0.85 3.55 -4.11
N LEU A 145 -0.69 2.71 -3.08
CA LEU A 145 -1.69 2.53 -2.04
C LEU A 145 -1.39 3.46 -0.85
N LEU A 146 -2.10 4.58 -0.84
CA LEU A 146 -2.10 5.58 0.23
C LEU A 146 -3.45 5.58 0.95
N GLY A 147 -3.50 6.12 2.16
CA GLY A 147 -4.72 6.20 2.97
C GLY A 147 -5.47 7.51 2.80
N TRP A 148 -4.81 8.51 2.22
CA TRP A 148 -5.36 9.84 1.95
C TRP A 148 -5.37 10.15 0.45
N SER A 149 -6.43 10.85 0.03
CA SER A 149 -6.61 11.36 -1.33
C SER A 149 -7.24 12.75 -1.26
N ALA A 150 -6.95 13.61 -2.24
CA ALA A 150 -7.61 14.91 -2.39
C ALA A 150 -9.00 14.75 -3.00
N ASP A 151 -9.14 13.81 -3.93
CA ASP A 151 -10.40 13.40 -4.57
C ASP A 151 -10.92 12.08 -3.97
N GLU A 152 -12.01 11.54 -4.52
CA GLU A 152 -12.50 10.22 -4.11
C GLU A 152 -11.41 9.15 -4.24
N HIS A 153 -11.14 8.44 -3.13
CA HIS A 153 -10.12 7.41 -3.11
C HIS A 153 -10.47 6.27 -4.07
N TRP A 154 -9.53 5.83 -4.91
CA TRP A 154 -9.79 4.84 -5.97
C TRP A 154 -10.32 3.47 -5.46
N MET A 155 -10.07 3.11 -4.20
CA MET A 155 -10.71 1.92 -3.57
C MET A 155 -12.22 2.08 -3.29
N ARG A 156 -12.75 3.30 -3.35
CA ARG A 156 -14.19 3.59 -3.22
C ARG A 156 -14.92 3.38 -4.54
N ALA A 157 -14.30 3.85 -5.60
CA ALA A 157 -14.84 3.69 -6.92
C ALA A 157 -14.71 2.23 -7.35
N GLY A 158 -15.85 1.55 -7.52
CA GLY A 158 -15.91 0.15 -7.97
C GLY A 158 -15.58 0.01 -9.46
N HIS A 159 -14.47 0.60 -9.93
CA HIS A 159 -14.16 0.62 -11.35
C HIS A 159 -13.79 -0.78 -11.86
N VAL A 160 -14.75 -1.38 -12.57
CA VAL A 160 -14.48 -2.22 -13.73
C VAL A 160 -13.69 -1.34 -14.70
N LEU A 161 -12.44 -1.69 -14.96
CA LEU A 161 -11.68 -1.12 -16.07
C LEU A 161 -12.43 -1.51 -17.35
N LYS A 162 -12.92 -0.51 -18.10
CA LYS A 162 -13.31 -0.67 -19.50
C LYS A 162 -12.06 -0.80 -20.35
#